data_AF-A0A9W9L3H8-F1
#
_entry.id   AF-A0A9W9L3H8-F1
#
_cell.length_a   1.000
_cell.length_b   1.000
_cell.length_c   1.000
_cell.angle_alpha   90.00
_cell.angle_beta   90.00
_cell.angle_gamma   90.00
#
_symmetry.space_group_name_H-M   'P 1'
#
loop_
_entity.id
_entity.type
_entity.pdbx_description
1 polymer ?
#
loop_
_entity_poly.entity_id
_entity_poly.type
_entity_poly.pdbx_seq_one_letter_code
_entity_poly.pdbx_strand_id
1 'polypeptide(L)'
;MYSHLEAAGNVLTNPHCQAQTLPVGSQSPIPHKGHIFRKEKIDRLLEPQIIVNFVQFAFGSALPNGKQPTVEYLKAEEISLFDQQQNFPPGTYGESIINRVMGRIGSDEDFTRLCQIGKNLQFLKSRLFSGIIPLSEQLWQEKGLDQRNNFDAACQHLSSVLGVFQYLNAREVRLHLRDTFNHIYDIWALLDTVLNESRAAKNEPLVSIAGLWTIYMTAHFEMMTERAHRWVIVHVNALRAPLMQTLRQHRPTDGGNRPDALQWQITNSLQVLAETAACADFTICIPMNDYKGYTLRRTGSDLHAADLDTRAKAYHRRLKLVTREFLYRNVLEGNTSADSEGESYYQTSMSQVHAQDQLRREMRGAPIEPVPCEPWISSFASRIESGVEEGTETGIEERQERAEEKAEVKYGFVVYRLTYGQTDSEWDNFVRKLEAHVSDWGKGQTGSGAIKEHLKLHWLDGKELNIAEGDIVAAKHLTNASESGDWSDIEDGVFLVVDAASFASYTTDSYGPATSLLNPGDFTGFLLAVDGSFDPVEGIERPDESPGYSGQMRILGSLIWGDLYSLLSSQTARLEDIWPLAIEHPNLVYVGPTIPLQRLAWREHNDTRWPLVRAVVDYVKGKLGQ
;
A
#
# COMPACT_ATOMS: atom_id res chain seq x y z
N MET A 1 27.51 -23.49 9.02
CA MET A 1 27.61 -22.02 9.00
C MET A 1 26.68 -21.56 7.88
N TYR A 2 25.38 -21.72 8.14
CA TYR A 2 24.28 -21.64 7.19
C TYR A 2 23.40 -20.47 7.64
N SER A 3 23.31 -19.42 6.84
CA SER A 3 22.35 -18.33 6.98
C SER A 3 21.84 -17.98 5.59
N HIS A 4 20.74 -18.60 5.21
CA HIS A 4 19.85 -18.17 4.14
C HIS A 4 18.44 -18.39 4.72
N LEU A 5 17.69 -17.30 4.87
CA LEU A 5 16.34 -17.30 5.42
C LEU A 5 15.39 -18.05 4.48
N GLU A 6 15.36 -19.38 4.56
CA GLU A 6 14.16 -20.15 4.23
C GLU A 6 13.22 -20.04 5.44
N ALA A 7 12.35 -19.03 5.44
CA ALA A 7 11.14 -19.14 6.25
C ALA A 7 10.39 -20.38 5.73
N ALA A 8 9.99 -21.29 6.61
CA ALA A 8 9.21 -22.47 6.24
C ALA A 8 7.80 -22.02 5.79
N GLY A 9 7.71 -21.55 4.54
CA GLY A 9 6.46 -21.15 3.90
C GLY A 9 5.49 -22.33 3.86
N ASN A 10 4.20 -22.05 4.04
CA ASN A 10 3.15 -23.03 3.77
C ASN A 10 3.00 -23.27 2.26
N VAL A 11 2.20 -24.26 1.86
CA VAL A 11 1.98 -24.65 0.44
C VAL A 11 1.45 -23.51 -0.44
N LEU A 12 0.85 -22.46 0.15
CA LEU A 12 0.32 -21.28 -0.55
C LEU A 12 1.33 -20.12 -0.67
N THR A 13 2.21 -19.97 0.32
CA THR A 13 3.22 -18.91 0.36
C THR A 13 4.55 -19.37 -0.20
N ASN A 14 4.79 -20.68 -0.30
CA ASN A 14 5.96 -21.22 -1.00
C ASN A 14 5.97 -20.82 -2.48
N PRO A 15 4.90 -20.94 -3.28
CA PRO A 15 4.89 -20.44 -4.64
C PRO A 15 5.10 -18.92 -4.72
N HIS A 16 4.56 -18.15 -3.76
CA HIS A 16 4.70 -16.69 -3.72
C HIS A 16 6.13 -16.25 -3.34
N CYS A 17 6.72 -16.88 -2.32
CA CYS A 17 8.11 -16.66 -1.89
C CYS A 17 9.09 -17.24 -2.91
N GLN A 18 8.80 -18.41 -3.50
CA GLN A 18 9.61 -19.04 -4.54
C GLN A 18 9.56 -18.28 -5.87
N ALA A 19 8.42 -17.70 -6.23
CA ALA A 19 8.31 -16.79 -7.38
C ALA A 19 8.96 -15.42 -7.12
N GLN A 20 9.18 -15.06 -5.85
CA GLN A 20 9.96 -13.89 -5.45
C GLN A 20 11.45 -14.20 -5.26
N THR A 21 11.84 -15.45 -4.98
CA THR A 21 13.24 -15.89 -5.02
C THR A 21 13.64 -16.23 -6.45
N LEU A 22 14.49 -15.38 -7.02
CA LEU A 22 15.27 -15.74 -8.20
C LEU A 22 16.13 -17.00 -7.90
N PRO A 23 16.44 -17.85 -8.90
CA PRO A 23 17.21 -19.08 -8.69
C PRO A 23 18.59 -18.76 -8.10
N VAL A 24 18.89 -19.29 -6.92
CA VAL A 24 20.25 -19.29 -6.35
C VAL A 24 20.97 -20.53 -6.88
N GLY A 25 21.66 -20.36 -7.99
CA GLY A 25 22.61 -21.35 -8.51
C GLY A 25 23.89 -21.38 -7.67
N SER A 26 24.24 -22.57 -7.22
CA SER A 26 25.51 -22.92 -6.60
C SER A 26 26.72 -22.51 -7.44
N GLN A 27 27.82 -22.22 -6.74
CA GLN A 27 29.12 -21.90 -7.30
C GLN A 27 29.55 -22.86 -8.42
N SER A 28 29.86 -22.33 -9.59
CA SER A 28 30.92 -22.85 -10.46
C SER A 28 31.51 -21.70 -11.30
N PRO A 29 32.84 -21.65 -11.52
CA PRO A 29 33.50 -20.52 -12.15
C PRO A 29 33.52 -20.69 -13.68
N ILE A 30 33.17 -19.63 -14.41
CA ILE A 30 33.72 -19.15 -15.71
C ILE A 30 32.70 -18.15 -16.29
N PRO A 31 33.12 -16.95 -16.76
CA PRO A 31 32.21 -15.86 -17.09
C PRO A 31 31.72 -15.95 -18.55
N HIS A 32 30.41 -15.94 -18.75
CA HIS A 32 29.81 -15.49 -20.01
C HIS A 32 28.95 -14.25 -19.76
N LYS A 33 29.24 -13.19 -20.53
CA LYS A 33 28.60 -11.89 -20.49
C LYS A 33 27.10 -11.99 -20.77
N GLY A 34 26.30 -11.58 -19.79
CA GLY A 34 24.86 -11.33 -19.90
C GLY A 34 24.39 -10.74 -18.57
N HIS A 35 24.25 -9.42 -18.50
CA HIS A 35 23.84 -8.70 -17.29
C HIS A 35 22.40 -9.08 -16.89
N ILE A 36 22.26 -9.98 -15.92
CA ILE A 36 21.03 -10.15 -15.14
C ILE A 36 21.11 -9.13 -13.99
N PHE A 37 20.43 -8.00 -14.14
CA PHE A 37 20.29 -7.02 -13.06
C PHE A 37 19.59 -7.66 -11.85
N ARG A 38 20.26 -7.73 -10.69
CA ARG A 38 19.63 -8.08 -9.42
C ARG A 38 18.72 -6.93 -9.00
N LYS A 39 17.40 -7.17 -8.90
CA LYS A 39 16.38 -6.19 -8.49
C LYS A 39 16.12 -6.25 -6.96
N GLU A 40 17.15 -6.12 -6.14
CA GLU A 40 17.03 -6.11 -4.67
C GLU A 40 17.05 -4.64 -4.19
N LYS A 41 15.99 -4.18 -3.51
CA LYS A 41 15.95 -2.84 -2.86
C LYS A 41 16.39 -2.98 -1.41
N ILE A 42 17.01 -1.93 -0.90
CA ILE A 42 17.33 -1.80 0.52
C ILE A 42 16.10 -1.25 1.26
N ASP A 43 15.56 -2.04 2.20
CA ASP A 43 14.43 -1.65 3.05
C ASP A 43 14.88 -0.82 4.25
N ARG A 44 14.20 0.32 4.45
CA ARG A 44 14.20 1.06 5.72
C ARG A 44 13.05 0.52 6.56
N LEU A 45 13.36 -0.16 7.66
CA LEU A 45 12.34 -0.91 8.43
C LEU A 45 11.25 -0.01 9.00
N LEU A 46 11.61 1.19 9.43
CA LEU A 46 10.68 2.28 9.71
C LEU A 46 10.67 3.24 8.53
N GLU A 47 9.50 3.80 8.25
CA GLU A 47 9.37 4.81 7.22
C GLU A 47 9.66 6.22 7.81
N PRO A 48 10.42 7.09 7.12
CA PRO A 48 10.80 8.43 7.61
C PRO A 48 9.63 9.27 8.14
N GLN A 49 8.49 9.26 7.46
CA GLN A 49 7.27 10.01 7.79
C GLN A 49 6.68 9.64 9.16
N ILE A 50 7.04 8.48 9.73
CA ILE A 50 6.60 8.09 11.08
C ILE A 50 7.06 9.10 12.12
N ILE A 51 8.25 9.69 11.95
CA ILE A 51 8.76 10.67 12.92
C ILE A 51 7.95 11.95 12.86
N VAL A 52 7.64 12.44 11.66
CA VAL A 52 6.81 13.64 11.48
C VAL A 52 5.44 13.43 12.10
N ASN A 53 4.80 12.30 11.79
CA ASN A 53 3.48 11.96 12.33
C ASN A 53 3.49 11.74 13.84
N PHE A 54 4.58 11.18 14.39
CA PHE A 54 4.78 11.06 15.82
C PHE A 54 4.90 12.43 16.49
N VAL A 55 5.68 13.35 15.91
CA VAL A 55 5.86 14.70 16.43
C VAL A 55 4.50 15.43 16.45
N GLN A 56 3.70 15.34 15.40
CA GLN A 56 2.33 15.88 15.38
C GLN A 56 1.48 15.32 16.54
N PHE A 57 1.50 14.00 16.75
CA PHE A 57 0.84 13.38 17.92
C PHE A 57 1.38 13.91 19.25
N ALA A 58 2.70 14.10 19.38
CA ALA A 58 3.30 14.62 20.60
C ALA A 58 2.83 16.04 20.95
N PHE A 59 2.36 16.82 19.96
CA PHE A 59 1.72 18.13 20.14
C PHE A 59 0.18 18.09 20.25
N GLY A 60 -0.42 16.91 20.39
CA GLY A 60 -1.86 16.76 20.68
C GLY A 60 -2.73 16.32 19.51
N SER A 61 -2.16 16.01 18.34
CA SER A 61 -2.92 15.31 17.29
C SER A 61 -3.41 13.94 17.77
N ALA A 62 -4.48 13.42 17.18
CA ALA A 62 -5.03 12.12 17.56
C ALA A 62 -4.07 10.96 17.21
N LEU A 63 -4.16 9.85 17.94
CA LEU A 63 -3.43 8.63 17.55
C LEU A 63 -3.93 8.09 16.20
N PRO A 64 -3.13 7.27 15.50
CA PRO A 64 -3.54 6.62 14.25
C PRO A 64 -4.85 5.82 14.35
N ASN A 65 -5.18 5.30 15.54
CA ASN A 65 -6.42 4.56 15.80
C ASN A 65 -7.61 5.45 16.21
N GLY A 66 -7.48 6.78 16.08
CA GLY A 66 -8.48 7.77 16.45
C GLY A 66 -8.64 8.01 17.94
N LYS A 67 -7.91 7.28 18.81
CA LYS A 67 -7.99 7.48 20.26
C LYS A 67 -7.18 8.71 20.67
N GLN A 68 -7.69 9.46 21.65
CA GLN A 68 -6.89 10.45 22.37
C GLN A 68 -6.55 9.91 23.76
N PRO A 69 -5.27 9.57 24.03
CA PRO A 69 -4.86 9.15 25.35
C PRO A 69 -4.88 10.32 26.33
N THR A 70 -5.24 10.04 27.59
CA THR A 70 -5.11 11.01 28.69
C THR A 70 -3.66 11.02 29.17
N VAL A 71 -2.83 11.82 28.51
CA VAL A 71 -1.40 12.00 28.78
C VAL A 71 -1.04 13.48 28.65
N GLU A 72 0.11 13.86 29.20
CA GLU A 72 0.67 15.20 29.01
C GLU A 72 1.33 15.29 27.62
N TYR A 73 1.09 16.40 26.92
CA TYR A 73 1.62 16.65 25.57
C TYR A 73 2.70 17.74 25.59
N LEU A 74 3.39 17.89 24.46
CA LEU A 74 4.28 19.01 24.20
C LEU A 74 3.47 20.29 23.94
N LYS A 75 4.04 21.42 24.36
CA LYS A 75 3.51 22.77 24.11
C LYS A 75 4.17 23.36 22.89
N ALA A 76 3.45 24.17 22.11
CA ALA A 76 3.95 24.75 20.87
C ALA A 76 5.33 25.46 20.99
N GLU A 77 5.60 26.13 22.12
CA GLU A 77 6.89 26.81 22.33
C GLU A 77 8.10 25.85 22.42
N GLU A 78 7.84 24.58 22.76
CA GLU A 78 8.85 23.53 22.94
C GLU A 78 9.34 22.94 21.62
N ILE A 79 8.74 23.32 20.48
CA ILE A 79 9.19 22.89 19.14
C ILE A 79 10.64 23.31 18.85
N SER A 80 11.04 24.46 19.38
CA SER A 80 12.41 24.98 19.21
C SER A 80 13.49 24.07 19.80
N LEU A 81 13.14 23.17 20.73
CA LEU A 81 14.07 22.22 21.33
C LEU A 81 14.48 21.10 20.38
N PHE A 82 13.71 20.85 19.33
CA PHE A 82 14.04 19.86 18.31
C PHE A 82 15.17 20.34 17.39
N ASP A 83 15.31 21.66 17.21
CA ASP A 83 16.25 22.31 16.28
C ASP A 83 17.52 22.87 16.94
N GLN A 84 17.62 22.88 18.28
CA GLN A 84 18.77 23.47 18.96
C GLN A 84 20.08 22.68 18.70
N GLN A 85 20.93 23.23 17.84
CA GLN A 85 22.24 22.70 17.41
C GLN A 85 23.37 22.79 18.45
N GLN A 86 23.12 23.15 19.71
CA GLN A 86 24.20 23.36 20.67
C GLN A 86 24.21 22.29 21.77
N ASN A 87 25.09 21.31 21.58
CA ASN A 87 25.61 20.40 22.62
C ASN A 87 24.56 19.60 23.39
N PHE A 88 23.63 18.94 22.69
CA PHE A 88 22.68 18.03 23.33
C PHE A 88 22.78 16.55 22.89
N PRO A 89 23.16 15.62 23.80
CA PRO A 89 23.68 15.85 25.16
C PRO A 89 25.09 16.50 25.15
N PRO A 90 25.58 16.99 26.30
CA PRO A 90 26.90 17.61 26.41
C PRO A 90 27.99 16.65 25.88
N GLY A 91 28.78 17.10 24.90
CA GLY A 91 29.85 16.29 24.28
C GLY A 91 29.49 15.67 22.92
N THR A 92 28.30 15.95 22.38
CA THR A 92 27.90 15.51 21.03
C THR A 92 28.12 16.65 20.03
N TYR A 93 28.74 16.36 18.89
CA TYR A 93 29.03 17.34 17.84
C TYR A 93 27.71 17.80 17.16
N GLY A 94 27.11 18.90 17.64
CA GLY A 94 26.26 19.83 16.88
C GLY A 94 24.97 19.34 16.19
N GLU A 95 24.64 18.05 16.17
CA GLU A 95 23.46 17.53 15.46
C GLU A 95 22.16 17.73 16.24
N SER A 96 21.11 18.14 15.53
CA SER A 96 19.76 18.27 16.08
C SER A 96 19.20 16.89 16.49
N ILE A 97 18.26 16.88 17.44
CA ILE A 97 17.64 15.63 17.91
C ILE A 97 16.90 14.94 16.76
N ILE A 98 16.24 15.72 15.90
CA ILE A 98 15.55 15.18 14.72
C ILE A 98 16.54 14.50 13.77
N ASN A 99 17.68 15.12 13.47
CA ASN A 99 18.69 14.51 12.59
C ASN A 99 19.20 13.18 13.18
N ARG A 100 19.43 13.14 14.50
CA ARG A 100 19.86 11.91 15.18
C ARG A 100 18.80 10.81 15.14
N VAL A 101 17.52 11.16 15.29
CA VAL A 101 16.41 10.20 15.18
C VAL A 101 16.27 9.71 13.74
N MET A 102 16.33 10.62 12.76
CA MET A 102 16.25 10.29 11.33
C MET A 102 17.42 9.40 10.90
N GLY A 103 18.63 9.64 11.44
CA GLY A 103 19.80 8.79 11.23
C GLY A 103 19.58 7.33 11.62
N ARG A 104 18.71 7.04 12.61
CA ARG A 104 18.42 5.67 13.07
C ARG A 104 17.48 4.88 12.18
N ILE A 105 16.66 5.53 11.35
CA ILE A 105 15.61 4.90 10.52
C ILE A 105 16.18 4.07 9.35
N GLY A 106 17.48 4.16 9.12
CA GLY A 106 18.17 3.47 8.03
C GLY A 106 18.82 4.51 7.12
N SER A 107 19.94 5.03 7.60
CA SER A 107 20.85 5.94 6.90
C SER A 107 22.19 5.24 6.61
N ASP A 108 23.11 5.93 5.94
CA ASP A 108 24.49 5.49 5.71
C ASP A 108 25.22 5.13 7.02
N GLU A 109 24.78 5.66 8.16
CA GLU A 109 25.41 5.44 9.48
C GLU A 109 25.03 4.10 10.12
N ASP A 110 23.87 3.55 9.77
CA ASP A 110 23.29 2.36 10.40
C ASP A 110 22.94 1.26 9.36
N PHE A 111 23.78 1.14 8.33
CA PHE A 111 23.58 0.23 7.21
C PHE A 111 23.48 -1.25 7.59
N THR A 112 24.00 -1.65 8.76
CA THR A 112 24.00 -3.05 9.22
C THR A 112 22.60 -3.57 9.55
N ARG A 113 21.61 -2.69 9.75
CA ARG A 113 20.22 -3.06 10.05
C ARG A 113 19.31 -3.02 8.83
N LEU A 114 19.86 -2.64 7.66
CA LEU A 114 19.13 -2.62 6.41
C LEU A 114 18.91 -4.05 5.89
N CYS A 115 17.72 -4.29 5.34
CA CYS A 115 17.33 -5.60 4.84
C CYS A 115 17.08 -5.54 3.34
N GLN A 116 17.49 -6.59 2.61
CA GLN A 116 17.18 -6.69 1.18
C GLN A 116 15.77 -7.24 0.99
N ILE A 117 15.02 -6.63 0.08
CA ILE A 117 13.64 -7.00 -0.21
C ILE A 117 13.30 -6.76 -1.69
N GLY A 118 12.40 -7.57 -2.25
CA GLY A 118 11.87 -7.35 -3.59
C GLY A 118 11.00 -6.07 -3.65
N LYS A 119 11.14 -5.26 -4.70
CA LYS A 119 10.44 -3.97 -4.82
C LYS A 119 8.90 -4.09 -4.70
N ASN A 120 8.30 -5.16 -5.20
CA ASN A 120 6.86 -5.40 -5.06
C ASN A 120 6.42 -5.57 -3.61
N LEU A 121 7.23 -6.28 -2.81
CA LEU A 121 6.95 -6.50 -1.40
C LEU A 121 7.26 -5.24 -0.57
N GLN A 122 8.36 -4.55 -0.89
CA GLN A 122 8.72 -3.28 -0.26
C GLN A 122 7.67 -2.21 -0.47
N PHE A 123 7.18 -2.06 -1.71
CA PHE A 123 6.13 -1.10 -2.03
C PHE A 123 4.86 -1.38 -1.22
N LEU A 124 4.43 -2.65 -1.16
CA LEU A 124 3.26 -3.03 -0.37
C LEU A 124 3.51 -2.85 1.14
N LYS A 125 4.73 -3.10 1.63
CA LYS A 125 5.12 -2.82 3.01
C LYS A 125 4.94 -1.34 3.34
N SER A 126 5.55 -0.44 2.56
CA SER A 126 5.50 1.01 2.78
C SER A 126 4.07 1.53 2.70
N ARG A 127 3.28 1.04 1.74
CA ARG A 127 1.84 1.35 1.62
C ARG A 127 1.06 0.99 2.88
N LEU A 128 1.23 -0.25 3.37
CA LEU A 128 0.56 -0.71 4.59
C LEU A 128 1.04 0.05 5.84
N PHE A 129 2.34 0.37 5.89
CA PHE A 129 2.93 1.17 6.97
C PHE A 129 2.33 2.57 7.04
N SER A 130 2.13 3.24 5.91
CA SER A 130 1.41 4.52 5.84
C SER A 130 -0.09 4.40 6.06
N GLY A 131 -0.59 3.19 6.30
CA GLY A 131 -1.99 2.93 6.55
C GLY A 131 -2.84 2.95 5.28
N ILE A 132 -2.26 2.89 4.09
CA ILE A 132 -3.00 2.83 2.84
C ILE A 132 -3.45 1.37 2.58
N ILE A 133 -4.70 1.16 2.17
CA ILE A 133 -5.22 -0.21 1.93
C ILE A 133 -4.50 -0.90 0.77
N PRO A 134 -4.26 -2.23 0.79
CA PRO A 134 -3.54 -2.94 -0.27
C PRO A 134 -4.07 -2.65 -1.68
N LEU A 135 -5.37 -2.80 -1.88
CA LEU A 135 -6.07 -2.52 -3.14
C LEU A 135 -7.45 -1.95 -2.81
N SER A 136 -7.91 -0.95 -3.56
CA SER A 136 -9.28 -0.45 -3.42
C SER A 136 -10.30 -1.46 -3.93
N GLU A 137 -11.53 -1.42 -3.40
CA GLU A 137 -12.64 -2.28 -3.87
C GLU A 137 -12.95 -2.03 -5.35
N GLN A 138 -12.84 -0.77 -5.77
CA GLN A 138 -13.00 -0.39 -7.17
C GLN A 138 -11.96 -1.11 -8.05
N LEU A 139 -10.66 -1.00 -7.71
CA LEU A 139 -9.61 -1.62 -8.52
C LEU A 139 -9.68 -3.16 -8.47
N TRP A 140 -10.15 -3.72 -7.34
CA TRP A 140 -10.46 -5.14 -7.23
C TRP A 140 -11.50 -5.57 -8.28
N GLN A 141 -12.58 -4.81 -8.43
CA GLN A 141 -13.64 -5.05 -9.41
C GLN A 141 -13.19 -4.77 -10.84
N GLU A 142 -12.41 -3.70 -11.07
CA GLU A 142 -11.87 -3.34 -12.38
C GLU A 142 -10.96 -4.44 -12.94
N LYS A 143 -10.15 -5.05 -12.07
CA LYS A 143 -9.35 -6.24 -12.38
C LYS A 143 -10.15 -7.55 -12.42
N GLY A 144 -11.46 -7.50 -12.14
CA GLY A 144 -12.33 -8.67 -12.10
C GLY A 144 -11.86 -9.74 -11.11
N LEU A 145 -11.23 -9.37 -10.00
CA LEU A 145 -10.68 -10.31 -9.02
C LEU A 145 -11.76 -11.05 -8.22
N ASP A 146 -13.00 -10.57 -8.29
CA ASP A 146 -14.21 -11.24 -7.81
C ASP A 146 -14.67 -12.39 -8.73
N GLN A 147 -14.17 -12.44 -9.97
CA GLN A 147 -14.56 -13.44 -10.95
C GLN A 147 -13.83 -14.77 -10.72
N ARG A 148 -14.55 -15.88 -10.91
CA ARG A 148 -14.01 -17.24 -10.74
C ARG A 148 -12.76 -17.52 -11.57
N ASN A 149 -12.68 -16.96 -12.79
CA ASN A 149 -11.54 -17.17 -13.68
C ASN A 149 -10.25 -16.50 -13.18
N ASN A 150 -10.38 -15.50 -12.29
CA ASN A 150 -9.27 -14.75 -11.72
C ASN A 150 -8.98 -15.17 -10.26
N PHE A 151 -9.53 -16.29 -9.79
CA PHE A 151 -9.40 -16.75 -8.41
C PHE A 151 -7.94 -16.88 -7.95
N ASP A 152 -7.04 -17.39 -8.81
CA ASP A 152 -5.62 -17.55 -8.47
C ASP A 152 -4.91 -16.20 -8.34
N ALA A 153 -5.24 -15.24 -9.22
CA ALA A 153 -4.73 -13.87 -9.13
C ALA A 153 -5.22 -13.18 -7.85
N ALA A 154 -6.50 -13.32 -7.52
CA ALA A 154 -7.08 -12.81 -6.28
C ALA A 154 -6.38 -13.40 -5.05
N CYS A 155 -6.14 -14.72 -5.02
CA CYS A 155 -5.39 -15.39 -3.96
C CYS A 155 -3.94 -14.89 -3.84
N GLN A 156 -3.27 -14.56 -4.95
CA GLN A 156 -1.93 -13.98 -4.91
C GLN A 156 -1.90 -12.56 -4.34
N HIS A 157 -2.92 -11.73 -4.61
CA HIS A 157 -3.04 -10.43 -3.95
C HIS A 157 -3.21 -10.60 -2.44
N LEU A 158 -4.07 -11.51 -1.98
CA LEU A 158 -4.23 -11.83 -0.55
C LEU A 158 -2.90 -12.32 0.06
N SER A 159 -2.21 -13.21 -0.64
CA SER A 159 -0.93 -13.76 -0.20
C SER A 159 0.20 -12.72 -0.17
N SER A 160 0.15 -11.70 -1.03
CA SER A 160 1.14 -10.61 -1.01
C SER A 160 1.09 -9.78 0.27
N VAL A 161 -0.12 -9.54 0.79
CA VAL A 161 -0.30 -8.89 2.10
C VAL A 161 0.27 -9.77 3.22
N LEU A 162 0.03 -11.08 3.16
CA LEU A 162 0.65 -12.03 4.11
C LEU A 162 2.18 -12.00 4.02
N GLY A 163 2.73 -11.95 2.81
CA GLY A 163 4.16 -11.88 2.56
C GLY A 163 4.83 -10.70 3.27
N VAL A 164 4.18 -9.53 3.32
CA VAL A 164 4.70 -8.36 4.05
C VAL A 164 4.87 -8.68 5.53
N PHE A 165 3.88 -9.30 6.15
CA PHE A 165 3.95 -9.63 7.56
C PHE A 165 4.82 -10.85 7.85
N GLN A 166 4.97 -11.79 6.92
CA GLN A 166 5.98 -12.85 7.01
C GLN A 166 7.38 -12.25 7.05
N TYR A 167 7.65 -11.28 6.17
CA TYR A 167 8.90 -10.52 6.16
C TYR A 167 9.10 -9.75 7.47
N LEU A 168 8.11 -8.98 7.94
CA LEU A 168 8.21 -8.21 9.20
C LEU A 168 8.36 -9.10 10.45
N ASN A 169 7.82 -10.32 10.42
CA ASN A 169 7.98 -11.30 11.51
C ASN A 169 9.23 -12.17 11.37
N ALA A 170 9.97 -12.08 10.26
CA ALA A 170 11.24 -12.78 10.12
C ALA A 170 12.18 -12.36 11.25
N ARG A 171 12.89 -13.33 11.84
CA ARG A 171 13.62 -13.13 13.10
C ARG A 171 14.56 -11.93 13.04
N GLU A 172 15.36 -11.80 11.99
CA GLU A 172 16.32 -10.71 11.83
C GLU A 172 15.62 -9.36 11.67
N VAL A 173 14.65 -9.27 10.76
CA VAL A 173 13.84 -8.07 10.49
C VAL A 173 13.14 -7.57 11.77
N ARG A 174 12.52 -8.48 12.53
CA ARG A 174 11.85 -8.15 13.80
C ARG A 174 12.83 -7.63 14.85
N LEU A 175 14.03 -8.21 14.94
CA LEU A 175 15.07 -7.75 15.86
C LEU A 175 15.57 -6.35 15.46
N HIS A 176 15.85 -6.13 14.17
CA HIS A 176 16.28 -4.83 13.66
C HIS A 176 15.20 -3.75 13.84
N LEU A 177 13.92 -4.08 13.63
CA LEU A 177 12.80 -3.17 13.88
C LEU A 177 12.71 -2.77 15.36
N ARG A 178 12.81 -3.76 16.27
CA ARG A 178 12.85 -3.53 17.71
C ARG A 178 14.03 -2.66 18.12
N ASP A 179 15.22 -2.99 17.64
CA ASP A 179 16.45 -2.31 18.03
C ASP A 179 16.43 -0.87 17.52
N THR A 180 15.95 -0.64 16.29
CA THR A 180 15.73 0.71 15.74
C THR A 180 14.73 1.49 16.58
N PHE A 181 13.58 0.89 16.94
CA PHE A 181 12.61 1.51 17.85
C PHE A 181 13.25 1.87 19.20
N ASN A 182 14.03 0.97 19.80
CA ASN A 182 14.65 1.15 21.10
C ASN A 182 15.74 2.24 21.07
N HIS A 183 16.49 2.36 19.98
CA HIS A 183 17.45 3.45 19.79
C HIS A 183 16.77 4.81 19.67
N ILE A 184 15.67 4.90 18.93
CA ILE A 184 14.86 6.11 18.84
C ILE A 184 14.28 6.47 20.21
N TYR A 185 13.75 5.47 20.94
CA TYR A 185 13.27 5.65 22.31
C TYR A 185 14.35 6.25 23.23
N ASP A 186 15.59 5.75 23.15
CA ASP A 186 16.70 6.26 23.97
C ASP A 186 17.03 7.72 23.65
N ILE A 187 16.95 8.11 22.37
CA ILE A 187 17.14 9.51 21.97
C ILE A 187 16.02 10.40 22.55
N TRP A 188 14.77 9.94 22.51
CA TRP A 188 13.66 10.66 23.15
C TRP A 188 13.79 10.75 24.66
N ALA A 189 14.29 9.70 25.32
CA ALA A 189 14.51 9.72 26.77
C ALA A 189 15.61 10.72 27.19
N LEU A 190 16.57 11.02 26.31
CA LEU A 190 17.50 12.12 26.54
C LEU A 190 16.74 13.46 26.57
N LEU A 191 15.87 13.71 25.58
CA LEU A 191 15.07 14.93 25.52
C LEU A 191 14.13 15.07 26.72
N ASP A 192 13.55 13.97 27.22
CA ASP A 192 12.74 13.95 28.45
C ASP A 192 13.49 14.58 29.63
N THR A 193 14.80 14.35 29.75
CA THR A 193 15.60 14.87 30.87
C THR A 193 15.66 16.39 30.85
N VAL A 194 16.03 16.99 29.71
CA VAL A 194 16.17 18.46 29.59
C VAL A 194 14.83 19.16 29.61
N LEU A 195 13.84 18.60 28.93
CA LEU A 195 12.51 19.19 28.90
C LEU A 195 11.91 19.25 30.31
N ASN A 196 12.04 18.17 31.07
CA ASN A 196 11.48 18.08 32.42
C ASN A 196 12.25 18.89 33.45
N GLU A 197 13.55 19.14 33.27
CA GLU A 197 14.30 20.11 34.08
C GLU A 197 13.72 21.53 33.90
N SER A 198 13.46 21.94 32.66
CA SER A 198 12.84 23.23 32.32
C SER A 198 11.41 23.34 32.86
N ARG A 199 10.59 22.31 32.67
CA ARG A 199 9.21 22.26 33.20
C ARG A 199 9.17 22.26 34.73
N ALA A 200 10.08 21.54 35.40
CA ALA A 200 10.19 21.55 36.85
C ALA A 200 10.54 22.96 37.38
N ALA A 201 11.44 23.69 36.70
CA ALA A 201 11.74 25.08 37.05
C ALA A 201 10.53 26.02 36.90
N LYS A 202 9.59 25.69 36.01
CA LYS A 202 8.34 26.42 35.77
C LYS A 202 7.13 25.89 36.56
N ASN A 203 7.30 24.85 37.39
CA ASN A 203 6.21 24.13 38.08
C ASN A 203 5.14 23.57 37.12
N GLU A 204 5.57 23.05 35.97
CA GLU A 204 4.69 22.46 34.94
C GLU A 204 4.66 20.93 35.03
N PRO A 205 3.58 20.27 34.56
CA PRO A 205 3.50 18.81 34.54
C PRO A 205 4.58 18.19 33.67
N LEU A 206 5.20 17.13 34.19
CA LEU A 206 6.24 16.39 33.48
C LEU A 206 5.65 15.63 32.29
N VAL A 207 6.41 15.55 31.21
CA VAL A 207 6.05 14.81 29.98
C VAL A 207 7.09 13.74 29.70
N SER A 208 6.67 12.62 29.13
CA SER A 208 7.61 11.62 28.60
C SER A 208 7.38 11.42 27.11
N ILE A 209 8.22 12.07 26.31
CA ILE A 209 8.29 11.91 24.86
C ILE A 209 8.63 10.47 24.50
N ALA A 210 9.53 9.83 25.26
CA ALA A 210 9.83 8.41 25.08
C ALA A 210 8.58 7.54 25.33
N GLY A 211 7.78 7.86 26.35
CA GLY A 211 6.49 7.23 26.61
C GLY A 211 5.48 7.48 25.48
N LEU A 212 5.38 8.73 24.99
CA LEU A 212 4.53 9.09 23.86
C LEU A 212 4.93 8.31 22.59
N TRP A 213 6.23 8.10 22.34
CA TRP A 213 6.73 7.30 21.23
C TRP A 213 6.24 5.86 21.30
N THR A 214 6.31 5.23 22.48
CA THR A 214 5.77 3.88 22.67
C THR A 214 4.26 3.83 22.47
N ILE A 215 3.51 4.81 22.99
CA ILE A 215 2.05 4.88 22.81
C ILE A 215 1.70 5.02 21.32
N TYR A 216 2.36 5.93 20.63
CA TYR A 216 2.17 6.19 19.20
C TYR A 216 2.45 4.95 18.35
N MET A 217 3.63 4.34 18.52
CA MET A 217 4.01 3.16 17.74
C MET A 217 3.13 1.94 18.03
N THR A 218 2.66 1.79 19.28
CA THR A 218 1.69 0.74 19.62
C THR A 218 0.38 0.93 18.83
N ALA A 219 -0.15 2.16 18.81
CA ALA A 219 -1.36 2.47 18.05
C ALA A 219 -1.14 2.36 16.53
N HIS A 220 0.03 2.74 16.05
CA HIS A 220 0.42 2.63 14.65
C HIS A 220 0.46 1.17 14.17
N PHE A 221 1.14 0.29 14.92
CA PHE A 221 1.16 -1.15 14.61
C PHE A 221 -0.22 -1.81 14.76
N GLU A 222 -1.00 -1.42 15.76
CA GLU A 222 -2.40 -1.86 15.91
C GLU A 222 -3.20 -1.52 14.64
N MET A 223 -3.11 -0.29 14.15
CA MET A 223 -3.81 0.15 12.95
C MET A 223 -3.35 -0.51 11.66
N MET A 224 -2.03 -0.58 11.44
CA MET A 224 -1.44 -1.24 10.28
C MET A 224 -1.91 -2.69 10.20
N THR A 225 -1.84 -3.42 11.31
CA THR A 225 -2.20 -4.85 11.36
C THR A 225 -3.71 -5.06 11.28
N GLU A 226 -4.52 -4.21 11.91
CA GLU A 226 -5.98 -4.31 11.85
C GLU A 226 -6.51 -4.03 10.44
N ARG A 227 -6.02 -2.97 9.78
CA ARG A 227 -6.45 -2.61 8.42
C ARG A 227 -6.07 -3.69 7.42
N ALA A 228 -4.83 -4.17 7.46
CA ALA A 228 -4.38 -5.23 6.56
C ALA A 228 -5.12 -6.55 6.81
N HIS A 229 -5.33 -6.93 8.07
CA HIS A 229 -6.05 -8.16 8.43
C HIS A 229 -7.51 -8.10 7.99
N ARG A 230 -8.22 -7.00 8.31
CA ARG A 230 -9.59 -6.78 7.89
C ARG A 230 -9.72 -6.82 6.37
N TRP A 231 -8.81 -6.16 5.65
CA TRP A 231 -8.79 -6.20 4.19
C TRP A 231 -8.72 -7.64 3.65
N VAL A 232 -7.79 -8.46 4.16
CA VAL A 232 -7.69 -9.88 3.76
C VAL A 232 -8.97 -10.65 4.07
N ILE A 233 -9.50 -10.53 5.29
CA ILE A 233 -10.68 -11.31 5.70
C ILE A 233 -11.94 -10.92 4.91
N VAL A 234 -12.14 -9.63 4.61
CA VAL A 234 -13.27 -9.16 3.80
C VAL A 234 -13.23 -9.81 2.41
N HIS A 235 -12.08 -9.76 1.73
CA HIS A 235 -11.94 -10.32 0.39
C HIS A 235 -11.96 -11.85 0.37
N VAL A 236 -11.38 -12.51 1.38
CA VAL A 236 -11.54 -13.96 1.56
C VAL A 236 -13.01 -14.35 1.67
N ASN A 237 -13.79 -13.61 2.47
CA ASN A 237 -15.22 -13.88 2.64
C ASN A 237 -16.02 -13.59 1.37
N ALA A 238 -15.69 -12.53 0.64
CA ALA A 238 -16.29 -12.19 -0.65
C ALA A 238 -16.07 -13.29 -1.69
N LEU A 239 -14.86 -13.87 -1.77
CA LEU A 239 -14.56 -15.01 -2.66
C LEU A 239 -15.20 -16.31 -2.18
N ARG A 240 -15.33 -16.50 -0.85
CA ARG A 240 -15.91 -17.71 -0.26
C ARG A 240 -17.41 -17.82 -0.50
N ALA A 241 -18.14 -16.70 -0.39
CA ALA A 241 -19.60 -16.66 -0.49
C ALA A 241 -20.17 -17.34 -1.77
N PRO A 242 -19.72 -17.01 -3.00
CA PRO A 242 -20.23 -17.65 -4.22
C PRO A 242 -19.82 -19.12 -4.32
N LEU A 243 -18.64 -19.51 -3.81
CA LEU A 243 -18.21 -20.90 -3.76
C LEU A 243 -19.11 -21.74 -2.84
N MET A 244 -19.42 -21.22 -1.65
CA MET A 244 -20.35 -21.83 -0.70
C MET A 244 -21.75 -21.99 -1.30
N GLN A 245 -22.24 -20.95 -1.99
CA GLN A 245 -23.54 -21.00 -2.65
C GLN A 245 -23.57 -22.05 -3.78
N THR A 246 -22.52 -22.10 -4.60
CA THR A 246 -22.39 -23.08 -5.69
C THR A 246 -22.36 -24.50 -5.13
N LEU A 247 -21.59 -24.74 -4.05
CA LEU A 247 -21.50 -26.05 -3.40
C LEU A 247 -22.86 -26.55 -2.88
N ARG A 248 -23.64 -25.64 -2.29
CA ARG A 248 -24.97 -25.93 -1.75
C ARG A 248 -26.01 -26.25 -2.84
N GLN A 249 -25.94 -25.54 -3.96
CA GLN A 249 -26.86 -25.71 -5.09
C GLN A 249 -26.52 -26.91 -5.98
N HIS A 250 -25.26 -27.36 -5.97
CA HIS A 250 -24.80 -28.44 -6.81
C HIS A 250 -25.44 -29.78 -6.44
N ARG A 251 -25.78 -30.57 -7.47
CA ARG A 251 -26.34 -31.92 -7.35
C ARG A 251 -25.50 -32.85 -8.24
N PRO A 252 -24.76 -33.82 -7.66
CA PRO A 252 -23.91 -34.72 -8.45
C PRO A 252 -24.76 -35.57 -9.40
N THR A 253 -24.29 -35.74 -10.64
CA THR A 253 -25.05 -36.38 -11.71
C THR A 253 -25.14 -37.91 -11.54
N ASP A 254 -24.15 -38.52 -10.89
CA ASP A 254 -24.02 -39.99 -10.83
C ASP A 254 -24.63 -40.65 -9.58
N GLY A 255 -25.19 -39.87 -8.66
CA GLY A 255 -25.80 -40.39 -7.41
C GLY A 255 -24.86 -41.25 -6.55
N GLY A 256 -23.56 -41.25 -6.86
CA GLY A 256 -22.54 -42.03 -6.18
C GLY A 256 -21.88 -41.24 -5.07
N ASN A 257 -21.50 -41.94 -4.01
CA ASN A 257 -20.92 -41.45 -2.75
C ASN A 257 -19.53 -40.78 -2.88
N ARG A 258 -19.18 -40.25 -4.05
CA ARG A 258 -17.85 -39.69 -4.37
C ARG A 258 -18.01 -38.27 -4.90
N PRO A 259 -17.19 -37.31 -4.42
CA PRO A 259 -17.20 -35.96 -4.94
C PRO A 259 -16.81 -35.94 -6.42
N ASP A 260 -17.60 -35.26 -7.24
CA ASP A 260 -17.31 -35.03 -8.65
C ASP A 260 -16.22 -33.96 -8.86
N ALA A 261 -15.82 -33.76 -10.12
CA ALA A 261 -14.74 -32.82 -10.46
C ALA A 261 -15.05 -31.37 -10.04
N LEU A 262 -16.31 -30.96 -10.11
CA LEU A 262 -16.71 -29.61 -9.74
C LEU A 262 -16.69 -29.45 -8.21
N GLN A 263 -17.21 -30.42 -7.47
CA GLN A 263 -17.14 -30.45 -6.01
C GLN A 263 -15.69 -30.42 -5.53
N TRP A 264 -14.80 -31.20 -6.14
CA TRP A 264 -13.36 -31.16 -5.85
C TRP A 264 -12.74 -29.80 -6.10
N GLN A 265 -13.05 -29.17 -7.24
CA GLN A 265 -12.52 -27.84 -7.53
C GLN A 265 -12.99 -26.81 -6.49
N ILE A 266 -14.28 -26.83 -6.14
CA ILE A 266 -14.84 -25.90 -5.16
C ILE A 266 -14.25 -26.13 -3.77
N THR A 267 -14.15 -27.38 -3.30
CA THR A 267 -13.57 -27.69 -1.98
C THR A 267 -12.08 -27.35 -1.92
N ASN A 268 -11.33 -27.53 -3.00
CA ASN A 268 -9.95 -27.06 -3.09
C ASN A 268 -9.85 -25.53 -2.98
N SER A 269 -10.66 -24.77 -3.72
CA SER A 269 -10.70 -23.31 -3.61
C SER A 269 -11.08 -22.84 -2.20
N LEU A 270 -12.06 -23.51 -1.56
CA LEU A 270 -12.45 -23.22 -0.18
C LEU A 270 -11.32 -23.50 0.82
N GLN A 271 -10.56 -24.58 0.61
CA GLN A 271 -9.40 -24.89 1.43
C GLN A 271 -8.32 -23.81 1.29
N VAL A 272 -8.03 -23.34 0.08
CA VAL A 272 -7.10 -22.22 -0.16
C VAL A 272 -7.53 -20.96 0.62
N LEU A 273 -8.81 -20.61 0.57
CA LEU A 273 -9.36 -19.46 1.30
C LEU A 273 -9.31 -19.67 2.82
N ALA A 274 -9.57 -20.89 3.31
CA ALA A 274 -9.48 -21.21 4.72
C ALA A 274 -8.04 -21.12 5.24
N GLU A 275 -7.07 -21.65 4.50
CA GLU A 275 -5.64 -21.52 4.83
C GLU A 275 -5.17 -20.07 4.79
N THR A 276 -5.62 -19.29 3.80
CA THR A 276 -5.32 -17.85 3.70
C THR A 276 -5.86 -17.09 4.93
N ALA A 277 -7.11 -17.36 5.34
CA ALA A 277 -7.70 -16.76 6.54
C ALA A 277 -6.94 -17.15 7.82
N ALA A 278 -6.61 -18.43 7.96
CA ALA A 278 -5.82 -18.93 9.09
C ALA A 278 -4.46 -18.23 9.16
N CYS A 279 -3.77 -18.10 8.02
CA CYS A 279 -2.49 -17.42 7.94
C CYS A 279 -2.60 -15.94 8.26
N ALA A 280 -3.65 -15.26 7.80
CA ALA A 280 -3.91 -13.88 8.18
C ALA A 280 -4.01 -13.71 9.70
N ASP A 281 -4.73 -14.62 10.37
CA ASP A 281 -4.98 -14.54 11.82
C ASP A 281 -3.70 -14.58 12.66
N PHE A 282 -2.74 -15.43 12.31
CA PHE A 282 -1.49 -15.56 13.06
C PHE A 282 -0.29 -14.81 12.45
N THR A 283 -0.35 -14.39 11.19
CA THR A 283 0.79 -13.73 10.54
C THR A 283 0.69 -12.21 10.66
N ILE A 284 -0.49 -11.63 10.44
CA ILE A 284 -0.70 -10.18 10.38
C ILE A 284 -0.69 -9.59 11.80
N CYS A 285 0.48 -9.51 12.40
CA CYS A 285 0.71 -8.88 13.70
C CYS A 285 2.18 -8.47 13.82
N ILE A 286 2.46 -7.49 14.69
CA ILE A 286 3.80 -7.02 15.00
C ILE A 286 4.01 -7.17 16.51
N PRO A 287 4.60 -8.29 16.98
CA PRO A 287 4.83 -8.51 18.40
C PRO A 287 5.85 -7.51 18.96
N MET A 288 5.45 -6.74 19.97
CA MET A 288 6.29 -5.73 20.61
C MET A 288 7.06 -6.27 21.83
N ASN A 289 7.43 -7.56 21.81
CA ASN A 289 8.25 -8.15 22.86
C ASN A 289 9.62 -7.45 22.93
N ASP A 290 10.03 -7.06 24.14
CA ASP A 290 11.29 -6.37 24.42
C ASP A 290 11.41 -4.94 23.84
N TYR A 291 10.29 -4.32 23.44
CA TYR A 291 10.25 -2.90 23.08
C TYR A 291 10.24 -2.05 24.36
N LYS A 292 11.09 -1.03 24.44
CA LYS A 292 11.19 -0.13 25.59
C LYS A 292 9.87 0.61 25.84
N GLY A 293 9.50 0.72 27.10
CA GLY A 293 8.24 1.33 27.55
C GLY A 293 6.98 0.49 27.27
N TYR A 294 7.07 -0.62 26.54
CA TYR A 294 5.90 -1.45 26.22
C TYR A 294 5.72 -2.57 27.25
N THR A 295 4.53 -2.64 27.85
CA THR A 295 4.16 -3.70 28.78
C THR A 295 3.20 -4.67 28.10
N LEU A 296 3.60 -5.94 28.02
CA LEU A 296 2.81 -6.98 27.38
C LEU A 296 1.48 -7.20 28.13
N ARG A 297 0.35 -6.91 27.47
CA ARG A 297 -0.99 -7.05 28.06
C ARG A 297 -1.48 -8.50 28.20
N ARG A 298 -0.89 -9.43 27.46
CA ARG A 298 -1.31 -10.85 27.38
C ARG A 298 -0.10 -11.75 27.58
N THR A 299 0.05 -12.32 28.77
CA THR A 299 1.10 -13.29 29.08
C THR A 299 0.56 -14.72 29.05
N GLY A 300 1.30 -15.65 28.44
CA GLY A 300 1.19 -17.08 28.79
C GLY A 300 0.56 -18.04 27.77
N SER A 301 0.23 -17.60 26.54
CA SER A 301 -0.23 -18.51 25.49
C SER A 301 0.72 -18.48 24.28
N ASP A 302 1.11 -19.65 23.78
CA ASP A 302 1.88 -19.79 22.53
C ASP A 302 1.18 -19.12 21.32
N LEU A 303 -0.14 -18.89 21.41
CA LEU A 303 -0.93 -18.14 20.42
C LEU A 303 -0.48 -16.68 20.27
N HIS A 304 0.23 -16.12 21.24
CA HIS A 304 0.77 -14.76 21.19
C HIS A 304 2.30 -14.73 21.18
N ALA A 305 2.94 -15.86 20.83
CA ALA A 305 4.40 -15.91 20.73
C ALA A 305 4.91 -14.88 19.71
N ALA A 306 6.07 -14.26 20.01
CA ALA A 306 6.75 -13.35 19.08
C ALA A 306 7.27 -14.09 17.84
N ASP A 307 7.65 -15.35 18.03
CA ASP A 307 8.11 -16.25 16.99
C ASP A 307 6.93 -16.76 16.14
N LEU A 308 7.01 -16.52 14.83
CA LEU A 308 5.94 -16.84 13.89
C LEU A 308 5.65 -18.35 13.84
N ASP A 309 6.69 -19.20 13.86
CA ASP A 309 6.54 -20.65 13.77
C ASP A 309 5.86 -21.24 15.02
N THR A 310 6.26 -20.76 16.20
CA THR A 310 5.65 -21.12 17.47
C THR A 310 4.16 -20.73 17.47
N ARG A 311 3.87 -19.50 17.05
CA ARG A 311 2.50 -18.98 16.96
C ARG A 311 1.65 -19.74 15.95
N ALA A 312 2.19 -20.05 14.78
CA ALA A 312 1.53 -20.84 13.74
C ALA A 312 1.20 -22.26 14.24
N LYS A 313 2.15 -22.95 14.89
CA LYS A 313 1.91 -24.30 15.47
C LYS A 313 0.83 -24.26 16.54
N ALA A 314 0.83 -23.26 17.42
CA ALA A 314 -0.21 -23.08 18.43
C ALA A 314 -1.58 -22.85 17.79
N TYR A 315 -1.65 -21.96 16.79
CA TYR A 315 -2.88 -21.65 16.07
C TYR A 315 -3.47 -22.90 15.40
N HIS A 316 -2.69 -23.65 14.62
CA HIS A 316 -3.21 -24.85 13.93
C HIS A 316 -3.68 -25.94 14.91
N ARG A 317 -2.97 -26.13 16.03
CA ARG A 317 -3.41 -27.05 17.10
C ARG A 317 -4.76 -26.61 17.67
N ARG A 318 -4.92 -25.31 17.98
CA ARG A 318 -6.16 -24.76 18.52
C ARG A 318 -7.30 -24.81 17.51
N LEU A 319 -7.05 -24.44 16.25
CA LEU A 319 -8.05 -24.48 15.18
C LEU A 319 -8.61 -25.90 15.00
N LYS A 320 -7.74 -26.92 14.94
CA LYS A 320 -8.15 -28.32 14.82
C LYS A 320 -9.07 -28.77 15.97
N LEU A 321 -8.83 -28.29 17.18
CA LEU A 321 -9.68 -28.58 18.34
C LEU A 321 -11.05 -27.90 18.20
N VAL A 322 -11.06 -26.59 17.94
CA VAL A 322 -12.30 -25.81 17.82
C VAL A 322 -13.16 -26.29 16.64
N THR A 323 -12.56 -26.61 15.49
CA THR A 323 -13.30 -27.19 14.35
C THR A 323 -13.97 -28.50 14.73
N ARG A 324 -13.29 -29.38 15.49
CA ARG A 324 -13.90 -30.64 15.98
C ARG A 324 -15.05 -30.35 16.94
N GLU A 325 -14.92 -29.38 17.84
CA GLU A 325 -15.99 -28.98 18.75
C GLU A 325 -17.25 -28.54 17.99
N PHE A 326 -17.11 -27.73 16.93
CA PHE A 326 -18.24 -27.35 16.07
C PHE A 326 -18.86 -28.55 15.34
N LEU A 327 -18.03 -29.44 14.78
CA LEU A 327 -18.53 -30.64 14.09
C LEU A 327 -19.30 -31.56 15.05
N TYR A 328 -18.78 -31.80 16.26
CA TYR A 328 -19.49 -32.61 17.26
C TYR A 328 -20.79 -31.96 17.72
N ARG A 329 -20.81 -30.63 17.90
CA ARG A 329 -22.03 -29.90 18.24
C ARG A 329 -23.10 -30.05 17.16
N ASN A 330 -22.73 -29.90 15.89
CA ASN A 330 -23.64 -30.07 14.76
C ASN A 330 -24.23 -31.49 14.68
N VAL A 331 -23.45 -32.52 15.00
CA VAL A 331 -23.93 -33.91 15.08
C VAL A 331 -24.93 -34.10 16.23
N LEU A 332 -24.63 -33.55 17.40
CA LEU A 332 -25.50 -33.66 18.59
C LEU A 332 -26.83 -32.92 18.43
N GLU A 333 -26.83 -31.79 17.72
CA GLU A 333 -28.03 -30.98 17.46
C GLU A 333 -28.93 -31.54 16.35
N GLY A 334 -28.56 -32.67 15.73
CA GLY A 334 -29.35 -33.30 14.67
C GLY A 334 -29.31 -32.54 13.33
N ASN A 335 -28.41 -31.57 13.18
CA ASN A 335 -28.23 -30.78 11.95
C ASN A 335 -27.55 -31.59 10.82
N THR A 336 -27.30 -32.89 11.02
CA THR A 336 -26.63 -33.78 10.07
C THR A 336 -27.58 -34.58 9.17
N SER A 337 -28.87 -34.24 9.09
CA SER A 337 -29.78 -34.80 8.06
C SER A 337 -29.48 -34.19 6.68
N ALA A 338 -28.24 -34.34 6.20
CA ALA A 338 -27.86 -33.90 4.86
C ALA A 338 -28.38 -34.93 3.85
N ASP A 339 -29.59 -34.72 3.33
CA ASP A 339 -30.20 -35.54 2.27
C ASP A 339 -29.43 -35.49 0.93
N SER A 340 -28.33 -34.71 0.84
CA SER A 340 -27.43 -34.67 -0.31
C SER A 340 -25.96 -34.46 0.08
N GLU A 341 -25.03 -35.04 -0.70
CA GLU A 341 -23.59 -34.94 -0.47
C GLU A 341 -23.07 -33.49 -0.47
N GLY A 342 -23.62 -32.61 -1.32
CA GLY A 342 -23.24 -31.19 -1.37
C GLY A 342 -23.54 -30.42 -0.08
N GLU A 343 -24.67 -30.72 0.58
CA GLU A 343 -25.03 -30.10 1.86
C GLU A 343 -24.06 -30.51 2.97
N SER A 344 -23.58 -31.77 2.97
CA SER A 344 -22.58 -32.23 3.93
C SER A 344 -21.24 -31.46 3.84
N TYR A 345 -20.74 -31.23 2.62
CA TYR A 345 -19.53 -30.43 2.40
C TYR A 345 -19.73 -28.95 2.78
N TYR A 346 -20.90 -28.40 2.48
CA TYR A 346 -21.27 -27.05 2.88
C TYR A 346 -21.28 -26.92 4.42
N GLN A 347 -21.95 -27.82 5.14
CA GLN A 347 -22.00 -27.80 6.61
C GLN A 347 -20.61 -27.92 7.24
N THR A 348 -19.77 -28.83 6.71
CA THR A 348 -18.39 -28.98 7.17
C THR A 348 -17.58 -27.69 6.98
N SER A 349 -17.74 -27.04 5.82
CA SER A 349 -17.07 -25.77 5.51
C SER A 349 -17.54 -24.65 6.45
N MET A 350 -18.84 -24.59 6.74
CA MET A 350 -19.41 -23.63 7.70
C MET A 350 -18.87 -23.84 9.12
N SER A 351 -18.76 -25.10 9.59
CA SER A 351 -18.12 -25.40 10.88
C SER A 351 -16.68 -24.90 10.94
N GLN A 352 -15.92 -25.03 9.85
CA GLN A 352 -14.55 -24.52 9.76
C GLN A 352 -14.52 -22.98 9.83
N VAL A 353 -15.41 -22.29 9.11
CA VAL A 353 -15.52 -20.82 9.16
C VAL A 353 -15.84 -20.34 10.58
N HIS A 354 -16.82 -20.95 11.24
CA HIS A 354 -17.16 -20.58 12.62
C HIS A 354 -16.01 -20.82 13.60
N ALA A 355 -15.27 -21.91 13.43
CA ALA A 355 -14.08 -22.19 14.23
C ALA A 355 -12.98 -21.13 14.02
N GLN A 356 -12.76 -20.70 12.78
CA GLN A 356 -11.81 -19.63 12.46
C GLN A 356 -12.24 -18.29 13.07
N ASP A 357 -13.53 -17.93 12.97
CA ASP A 357 -14.05 -16.69 13.53
C ASP A 357 -13.92 -16.66 15.06
N GLN A 358 -14.20 -17.78 15.73
CA GLN A 358 -13.99 -17.91 17.18
C GLN A 358 -12.51 -17.75 17.54
N LEU A 359 -11.62 -18.50 16.89
CA LEU A 359 -10.20 -18.45 17.18
C LEU A 359 -9.57 -17.09 16.86
N ARG A 360 -10.04 -16.42 15.80
CA ARG A 360 -9.64 -15.05 15.48
C ARG A 360 -9.97 -14.09 16.62
N ARG A 361 -11.15 -14.19 17.24
CA ARG A 361 -11.52 -13.38 18.42
C ARG A 361 -10.66 -13.71 19.63
N GLU A 362 -10.34 -15.00 19.85
CA GLU A 362 -9.42 -15.43 20.91
C GLU A 362 -8.02 -14.78 20.72
N MET A 363 -7.50 -14.80 19.49
CA MET A 363 -6.18 -14.28 19.12
C MET A 363 -6.10 -12.75 19.11
N ARG A 364 -7.02 -12.10 18.39
CA ARG A 364 -6.93 -10.67 18.06
C ARG A 364 -7.79 -9.79 18.96
N GLY A 365 -8.78 -10.36 19.62
CA GLY A 365 -9.80 -9.60 20.35
C GLY A 365 -10.96 -9.19 19.43
N ALA A 366 -11.74 -8.21 19.88
CA ALA A 366 -12.80 -7.62 19.08
C ALA A 366 -12.19 -6.75 17.96
N PRO A 367 -12.76 -6.77 16.75
CA PRO A 367 -12.37 -5.84 15.69
C PRO A 367 -12.54 -4.38 16.14
N ILE A 368 -11.68 -3.49 15.64
CA ILE A 368 -11.79 -2.05 15.94
C ILE A 368 -12.94 -1.48 15.11
N GLU A 369 -13.95 -0.92 15.78
CA GLU A 369 -15.12 -0.30 15.14
C GLU A 369 -15.40 1.09 15.74
N PRO A 370 -15.75 2.10 14.90
CA PRO A 370 -15.75 2.07 13.44
C PRO A 370 -14.31 1.98 12.89
N VAL A 371 -14.15 1.46 11.67
CA VAL A 371 -12.85 1.40 10.99
C VAL A 371 -12.29 2.81 10.82
N PRO A 372 -11.14 3.16 11.42
CA PRO A 372 -10.59 4.51 11.28
C PRO A 372 -10.20 4.80 9.83
N CYS A 373 -10.43 6.05 9.41
CA CYS A 373 -10.06 6.56 8.09
C CYS A 373 -8.57 6.33 7.81
N GLU A 374 -8.22 6.23 6.54
CA GLU A 374 -6.81 6.21 6.14
C GLU A 374 -6.15 7.53 6.56
N PRO A 375 -4.91 7.53 7.06
CA PRO A 375 -4.28 8.74 7.59
C PRO A 375 -4.26 9.91 6.61
N TRP A 376 -4.08 9.63 5.31
CA TRP A 376 -4.10 10.66 4.28
C TRP A 376 -5.49 11.30 4.08
N ILE A 377 -6.57 10.52 4.25
CA ILE A 377 -7.95 11.02 4.19
C ILE A 377 -8.22 11.93 5.39
N SER A 378 -7.81 11.49 6.59
CA SER A 378 -7.93 12.30 7.81
C SER A 378 -7.12 13.59 7.72
N SER A 379 -5.86 13.50 7.27
CA SER A 379 -4.98 14.65 7.10
C SER A 379 -5.57 15.67 6.12
N PHE A 380 -6.09 15.18 4.99
CA PHE A 380 -6.73 16.02 4.00
C PHE A 380 -8.03 16.66 4.51
N ALA A 381 -8.86 15.92 5.24
CA ALA A 381 -10.05 16.47 5.88
C ALA A 381 -9.69 17.61 6.86
N SER A 382 -8.65 17.44 7.67
CA SER A 382 -8.16 18.49 8.57
C SER A 382 -7.59 19.71 7.83
N ARG A 383 -6.98 19.53 6.65
CA ARG A 383 -6.57 20.66 5.79
C ARG A 383 -7.76 21.46 5.27
N ILE A 384 -8.83 20.78 4.85
CA ILE A 384 -10.07 21.44 4.45
C ILE A 384 -10.64 22.25 5.62
N GLU A 385 -10.73 21.65 6.80
CA GLU A 385 -11.29 22.30 8.00
C GLU A 385 -10.48 23.54 8.43
N SER A 386 -9.15 23.43 8.46
CA SER A 386 -8.27 24.55 8.84
C SER A 386 -8.27 25.69 7.83
N GLY A 387 -8.35 25.40 6.52
CA GLY A 387 -8.50 26.43 5.48
C GLY A 387 -9.82 27.20 5.58
N VAL A 388 -10.85 26.63 6.20
CA VAL A 388 -12.13 27.31 6.48
C VAL A 388 -12.03 28.24 7.69
N GLU A 389 -11.20 27.92 8.68
CA GLU A 389 -11.07 28.69 9.92
C GLU A 389 -10.24 29.98 9.77
N GLU A 390 -9.17 30.00 8.97
CA GLU A 390 -8.39 31.23 8.67
C GLU A 390 -9.23 32.33 7.99
N GLY A 391 -10.38 31.98 7.42
CA GLY A 391 -11.34 32.94 6.83
C GLY A 391 -12.27 33.64 7.83
N THR A 392 -12.19 33.34 9.14
CA THR A 392 -13.20 33.79 10.12
C THR A 392 -12.85 35.02 10.95
N GLU A 393 -11.63 35.57 10.86
CA GLU A 393 -11.24 36.74 11.68
C GLU A 393 -11.60 38.12 11.08
N THR A 394 -12.08 38.21 9.83
CA THR A 394 -12.50 39.50 9.23
C THR A 394 -14.00 39.57 8.99
N GLY A 395 -14.69 40.40 9.79
CA GLY A 395 -15.90 41.16 9.44
C GLY A 395 -17.07 40.44 8.76
N ILE A 396 -18.22 40.39 9.45
CA ILE A 396 -19.47 39.73 9.03
C ILE A 396 -20.04 40.25 7.68
N GLU A 397 -19.57 41.39 7.15
CA GLU A 397 -20.10 42.03 5.93
C GLU A 397 -19.26 41.81 4.66
N GLU A 398 -17.96 41.47 4.75
CA GLU A 398 -17.16 40.99 3.59
C GLU A 398 -17.42 39.49 3.28
N ARG A 399 -18.34 38.89 4.05
CA ARG A 399 -18.59 37.45 4.15
C ARG A 399 -19.41 36.86 2.99
N GLN A 400 -20.08 37.71 2.21
CA GLN A 400 -21.00 37.25 1.18
C GLN A 400 -20.39 37.36 -0.23
N GLU A 401 -19.61 38.41 -0.51
CA GLU A 401 -18.90 38.56 -1.78
C GLU A 401 -17.60 37.73 -1.82
N ARG A 402 -16.85 37.64 -0.70
CA ARG A 402 -15.60 36.85 -0.67
C ARG A 402 -15.83 35.34 -0.55
N ALA A 403 -16.99 34.91 -0.06
CA ALA A 403 -17.36 33.49 0.02
C ALA A 403 -17.82 32.90 -1.33
N GLU A 404 -18.32 33.73 -2.26
CA GLU A 404 -18.62 33.29 -3.63
C GLU A 404 -17.34 33.27 -4.50
N GLU A 405 -16.34 34.09 -4.19
CA GLU A 405 -15.06 34.16 -4.93
C GLU A 405 -13.94 33.23 -4.37
N LYS A 406 -13.97 32.86 -3.07
CA LYS A 406 -13.07 31.86 -2.45
C LYS A 406 -13.62 30.42 -2.39
N ALA A 407 -14.75 30.15 -3.04
CA ALA A 407 -15.39 28.83 -3.01
C ALA A 407 -14.64 27.71 -3.77
N GLU A 408 -13.60 28.03 -4.53
CA GLU A 408 -12.77 27.03 -5.21
C GLU A 408 -11.47 26.78 -4.45
N VAL A 409 -11.54 26.04 -3.35
CA VAL A 409 -10.31 25.46 -2.79
C VAL A 409 -9.77 24.44 -3.80
N LYS A 410 -8.55 24.69 -4.29
CA LYS A 410 -7.96 24.00 -5.46
C LYS A 410 -7.10 22.82 -5.04
N TYR A 411 -7.70 21.76 -4.52
CA TYR A 411 -6.95 20.52 -4.29
C TYR A 411 -6.93 19.63 -5.54
N GLY A 412 -5.83 18.92 -5.74
CA GLY A 412 -5.72 17.89 -6.77
C GLY A 412 -4.52 18.07 -7.70
N PHE A 413 -4.69 17.76 -8.98
CA PHE A 413 -3.62 17.76 -9.97
C PHE A 413 -3.90 18.73 -11.12
N VAL A 414 -2.85 19.36 -11.63
CA VAL A 414 -2.88 20.02 -12.94
C VAL A 414 -2.83 18.96 -14.04
N VAL A 415 -3.66 19.13 -15.08
CA VAL A 415 -3.72 18.25 -16.24
C VAL A 415 -3.54 19.06 -17.52
N TYR A 416 -2.47 18.81 -18.26
CA TYR A 416 -2.23 19.44 -19.54
C TYR A 416 -2.80 18.62 -20.70
N ARG A 417 -3.62 19.26 -21.55
CA ARG A 417 -3.93 18.74 -22.89
C ARG A 417 -2.77 19.04 -23.82
N LEU A 418 -2.01 18.01 -24.22
CA LEU A 418 -0.89 18.11 -25.17
C LEU A 418 -1.15 17.30 -26.45
N THR A 419 -2.41 17.18 -26.83
CA THR A 419 -2.88 16.51 -28.04
C THR A 419 -3.93 17.39 -28.73
N TYR A 420 -3.72 17.67 -30.03
CA TYR A 420 -4.47 18.72 -30.75
C TYR A 420 -5.16 18.24 -32.03
N GLY A 421 -4.93 16.99 -32.44
CA GLY A 421 -5.50 16.44 -33.67
C GLY A 421 -7.01 16.09 -33.60
N GLN A 422 -7.61 16.16 -32.41
CA GLN A 422 -9.00 15.76 -32.16
C GLN A 422 -10.00 16.89 -32.37
N THR A 423 -11.23 16.54 -32.74
CA THR A 423 -12.37 17.48 -32.71
C THR A 423 -12.82 17.76 -31.27
N ASP A 424 -13.49 18.89 -31.06
CA ASP A 424 -14.01 19.26 -29.73
C ASP A 424 -14.96 18.19 -29.17
N SER A 425 -15.81 17.60 -30.02
CA SER A 425 -16.71 16.52 -29.60
C SER A 425 -15.98 15.24 -29.19
N GLU A 426 -14.86 14.90 -29.84
CA GLU A 426 -14.04 13.76 -29.46
C GLU A 426 -13.32 14.02 -28.15
N TRP A 427 -12.84 15.25 -27.96
CA TRP A 427 -12.22 15.72 -26.72
C TRP A 427 -13.20 15.69 -25.55
N ASP A 428 -14.41 16.26 -25.70
CA ASP A 428 -15.43 16.27 -24.66
C ASP A 428 -15.84 14.85 -24.24
N ASN A 429 -15.93 13.94 -25.22
CA ASN A 429 -16.21 12.53 -24.95
C ASN A 429 -15.07 11.85 -24.18
N PHE A 430 -13.82 12.17 -24.51
CA PHE A 430 -12.64 11.70 -23.78
C PHE A 430 -12.64 12.22 -22.34
N VAL A 431 -12.79 13.53 -22.14
CA VAL A 431 -12.81 14.17 -20.80
C VAL A 431 -13.89 13.53 -19.95
N ARG A 432 -15.11 13.37 -20.48
CA ARG A 432 -16.21 12.71 -19.77
C ARG A 432 -15.87 11.28 -19.32
N LYS A 433 -15.23 10.48 -20.18
CA LYS A 433 -14.82 9.11 -19.81
C LYS A 433 -13.71 9.11 -18.77
N LEU A 434 -12.73 9.99 -18.91
CA LEU A 434 -11.63 10.12 -17.98
C LEU A 434 -12.13 10.57 -16.61
N GLU A 435 -12.90 11.64 -16.53
CA GLU A 435 -13.43 12.16 -15.26
C GLU A 435 -14.33 11.13 -14.57
N ALA A 436 -15.14 10.39 -15.31
CA ALA A 436 -15.90 9.28 -14.75
C ALA A 436 -14.98 8.16 -14.19
N HIS A 437 -13.91 7.82 -14.91
CA HIS A 437 -12.94 6.82 -14.46
C HIS A 437 -12.17 7.26 -13.21
N VAL A 438 -11.78 8.53 -13.14
CA VAL A 438 -11.04 9.13 -12.02
C VAL A 438 -11.94 9.36 -10.81
N SER A 439 -13.21 9.71 -11.02
CA SER A 439 -14.19 9.95 -9.94
C SER A 439 -14.71 8.67 -9.29
N ASP A 440 -14.66 7.55 -10.00
CA ASP A 440 -14.87 6.25 -9.37
C ASP A 440 -13.63 5.94 -8.55
N TRP A 441 -13.61 6.31 -7.27
CA TRP A 441 -12.59 5.89 -6.29
C TRP A 441 -13.22 5.81 -4.90
N GLY A 442 -12.48 5.49 -3.84
CA GLY A 442 -12.99 5.59 -2.46
C GLY A 442 -13.95 4.48 -2.02
N LYS A 443 -14.38 3.59 -2.91
CA LYS A 443 -15.20 2.42 -2.56
C LYS A 443 -14.42 1.55 -1.56
N GLY A 444 -15.02 1.31 -0.39
CA GLY A 444 -14.40 0.56 0.71
C GLY A 444 -13.39 1.35 1.55
N GLN A 445 -13.20 2.66 1.30
CA GLN A 445 -12.32 3.53 2.08
C GLN A 445 -13.14 4.45 3.00
N THR A 446 -13.03 4.27 4.32
CA THR A 446 -13.75 5.10 5.30
C THR A 446 -13.34 6.57 5.17
N GLY A 447 -14.32 7.47 5.14
CA GLY A 447 -14.11 8.92 5.08
C GLY A 447 -13.90 9.49 3.67
N SER A 448 -13.71 8.65 2.65
CA SER A 448 -13.47 9.11 1.27
C SER A 448 -14.58 10.03 0.74
N GLY A 449 -15.84 9.74 1.07
CA GLY A 449 -16.98 10.55 0.65
C GLY A 449 -16.91 12.02 1.07
N ALA A 450 -16.30 12.32 2.22
CA ALA A 450 -16.19 13.69 2.72
C ALA A 450 -15.16 14.54 1.95
N ILE A 451 -14.22 13.90 1.25
CA ILE A 451 -13.10 14.59 0.60
C ILE A 451 -13.18 14.55 -0.93
N LYS A 452 -14.03 13.69 -1.49
CA LYS A 452 -14.20 13.49 -2.93
C LYS A 452 -14.52 14.75 -3.71
N GLU A 453 -15.41 15.58 -3.20
CA GLU A 453 -15.88 16.79 -3.90
C GLU A 453 -14.79 17.88 -3.99
N HIS A 454 -13.75 17.76 -3.16
CA HIS A 454 -12.66 18.71 -3.07
C HIS A 454 -11.47 18.34 -3.97
N LEU A 455 -11.32 17.06 -4.36
CA LEU A 455 -10.24 16.62 -5.25
C LEU A 455 -10.65 16.78 -6.71
N LYS A 456 -9.99 17.70 -7.42
CA LYS A 456 -10.30 18.03 -8.82
C LYS A 456 -9.09 17.90 -9.74
N LEU A 457 -9.39 17.64 -11.01
CA LEU A 457 -8.42 17.79 -12.10
C LEU A 457 -8.52 19.22 -12.63
N HIS A 458 -7.41 19.96 -12.60
CA HIS A 458 -7.33 21.34 -13.05
C HIS A 458 -6.80 21.37 -14.48
N TRP A 459 -7.71 21.51 -15.43
CA TRP A 459 -7.43 21.39 -16.86
C TRP A 459 -6.75 22.63 -17.42
N LEU A 460 -5.65 22.42 -18.15
CA LEU A 460 -4.92 23.45 -18.90
C LEU A 460 -4.79 23.02 -20.37
N ASP A 461 -5.25 23.86 -21.30
CA ASP A 461 -5.05 23.60 -22.72
C ASP A 461 -3.66 24.08 -23.16
N GLY A 462 -2.78 23.14 -23.48
CA GLY A 462 -1.43 23.46 -23.94
C GLY A 462 -1.41 24.33 -25.19
N LYS A 463 -2.42 24.23 -26.06
CA LYS A 463 -2.52 25.04 -27.28
C LYS A 463 -2.75 26.51 -26.96
N GLU A 464 -3.60 26.79 -25.97
CA GLU A 464 -3.88 28.15 -25.50
C GLU A 464 -2.67 28.76 -24.79
N LEU A 465 -1.86 27.90 -24.16
CA LEU A 465 -0.62 28.27 -23.47
C LEU A 465 0.60 28.33 -24.40
N ASN A 466 0.42 28.18 -25.71
CA ASN A 466 1.49 28.15 -26.73
C ASN A 466 2.52 27.02 -26.55
N ILE A 467 2.09 25.89 -25.99
CA ILE A 467 2.89 24.67 -25.85
C ILE A 467 2.71 23.81 -27.11
N ALA A 468 3.82 23.37 -27.71
CA ALA A 468 3.78 22.47 -28.86
C ALA A 468 3.19 21.10 -28.49
N GLU A 469 2.59 20.40 -29.47
CA GLU A 469 1.99 19.09 -29.23
C GLU A 469 3.04 18.10 -28.73
N GLY A 470 2.76 17.42 -27.61
CA GLY A 470 3.69 16.51 -26.95
C GLY A 470 4.91 17.17 -26.26
N ASP A 471 4.99 18.49 -26.17
CA ASP A 471 6.11 19.18 -25.50
C ASP A 471 5.95 19.20 -23.97
N ILE A 472 6.40 18.11 -23.36
CA ILE A 472 6.37 17.91 -21.90
C ILE A 472 7.31 18.87 -21.17
N VAL A 473 8.42 19.27 -21.81
CA VAL A 473 9.43 20.15 -21.20
C VAL A 473 8.85 21.56 -21.02
N ALA A 474 8.15 22.08 -22.03
CA ALA A 474 7.46 23.36 -21.93
C ALA A 474 6.34 23.33 -20.86
N ALA A 475 5.56 22.25 -20.78
CA ALA A 475 4.55 22.08 -19.72
C ALA A 475 5.18 22.08 -18.32
N LYS A 476 6.30 21.38 -18.14
CA LYS A 476 7.06 21.36 -16.87
C LYS A 476 7.53 22.76 -16.48
N HIS A 477 8.13 23.50 -17.42
CA HIS A 477 8.59 24.87 -17.14
C HIS A 477 7.46 25.80 -16.70
N LEU A 478 6.28 25.67 -17.31
CA LEU A 478 5.13 26.47 -16.93
C LEU A 478 4.63 26.12 -15.53
N THR A 479 4.52 24.82 -15.21
CA THR A 479 4.15 24.35 -13.87
C THR A 479 5.08 24.91 -12.79
N ASN A 480 6.40 24.88 -13.03
CA ASN A 480 7.39 25.41 -12.09
C ASN A 480 7.36 26.95 -12.02
N ALA A 481 6.93 27.64 -13.08
CA ALA A 481 6.77 29.11 -13.08
C ALA A 481 5.47 29.59 -12.43
N SER A 482 4.43 28.74 -12.40
CA SER A 482 3.14 29.02 -11.76
C SER A 482 3.17 28.99 -10.23
N GLU A 483 4.32 28.68 -9.61
CA GLU A 483 4.59 28.89 -8.17
C GLU A 483 4.38 30.35 -7.69
N SER A 484 4.15 31.29 -8.63
CA SER A 484 3.82 32.70 -8.35
C SER A 484 2.31 33.01 -8.24
N GLY A 485 1.42 32.02 -8.45
CA GLY A 485 -0.04 32.17 -8.38
C GLY A 485 -0.70 31.46 -7.18
N ASP A 486 -2.01 31.66 -7.03
CA ASP A 486 -2.89 31.10 -5.97
C ASP A 486 -3.17 29.58 -6.18
N TRP A 487 -2.09 28.80 -6.26
CA TRP A 487 -2.05 27.35 -6.54
C TRP A 487 -1.43 26.53 -5.41
N SER A 488 -1.27 27.12 -4.22
CA SER A 488 -0.58 26.50 -3.08
C SER A 488 -1.19 25.18 -2.58
N ASP A 489 -2.44 24.90 -2.94
CA ASP A 489 -3.17 23.69 -2.53
C ASP A 489 -3.17 22.56 -3.57
N ILE A 490 -2.57 22.78 -4.74
CA ILE A 490 -2.36 21.75 -5.77
C ILE A 490 -1.09 20.96 -5.48
N GLU A 491 -1.09 19.67 -5.83
CA GLU A 491 0.11 18.84 -5.81
C GLU A 491 1.12 19.33 -6.87
N ASP A 492 2.26 19.85 -6.41
CA ASP A 492 3.30 20.47 -7.23
C ASP A 492 4.40 19.49 -7.68
N GLY A 493 4.62 18.41 -6.92
CA GLY A 493 5.62 17.39 -7.23
C GLY A 493 5.32 16.59 -8.51
N VAL A 494 4.05 16.49 -8.90
CA VAL A 494 3.62 15.73 -10.08
C VAL A 494 2.47 16.44 -10.79
N PHE A 495 2.57 16.54 -12.12
CA PHE A 495 1.45 16.94 -12.97
C PHE A 495 1.10 15.85 -13.98
N LEU A 496 -0.12 15.92 -14.52
CA LEU A 496 -0.65 14.94 -15.47
C LEU A 496 -0.66 15.52 -16.88
N VAL A 497 -0.48 14.65 -17.86
CA VAL A 497 -0.48 15.00 -19.28
C VAL A 497 -1.41 14.05 -20.03
N VAL A 498 -2.25 14.63 -20.90
CA VAL A 498 -2.97 13.92 -21.95
C VAL A 498 -2.17 14.02 -23.24
N ASP A 499 -1.32 13.02 -23.47
CA ASP A 499 -0.65 12.81 -24.76
C ASP A 499 -1.53 12.00 -25.71
N ALA A 500 -1.07 11.78 -26.94
CA ALA A 500 -1.79 10.98 -27.92
C ALA A 500 -2.08 9.54 -27.45
N ALA A 501 -1.20 8.95 -26.63
CA ALA A 501 -1.37 7.60 -26.11
C ALA A 501 -2.46 7.55 -25.03
N SER A 502 -2.47 8.52 -24.11
CA SER A 502 -3.50 8.70 -23.11
C SER A 502 -4.86 8.92 -23.76
N PHE A 503 -4.96 9.80 -24.76
CA PHE A 503 -6.20 9.98 -25.51
C PHE A 503 -6.68 8.67 -26.17
N ALA A 504 -5.78 7.97 -26.87
CA ALA A 504 -6.08 6.72 -27.55
C ALA A 504 -6.49 5.59 -26.59
N SER A 505 -5.98 5.57 -25.35
CA SER A 505 -6.32 4.55 -24.34
C SER A 505 -7.78 4.58 -23.89
N TYR A 506 -8.47 5.73 -24.03
CA TYR A 506 -9.89 5.89 -23.68
C TYR A 506 -10.83 5.85 -24.88
N THR A 507 -10.28 5.97 -26.08
CA THR A 507 -11.05 6.20 -27.32
C THR A 507 -10.90 5.08 -28.33
N THR A 508 -9.87 4.23 -28.19
CA THR A 508 -9.57 3.13 -29.11
C THR A 508 -9.19 1.86 -28.34
N ASP A 509 -9.22 0.72 -29.01
CA ASP A 509 -8.79 -0.56 -28.45
C ASP A 509 -7.27 -0.81 -28.58
N SER A 510 -6.51 0.18 -29.04
CA SER A 510 -5.07 0.04 -29.39
C SER A 510 -4.18 -0.35 -28.21
N TYR A 511 -4.64 -0.05 -26.99
CA TYR A 511 -3.93 -0.32 -25.74
C TYR A 511 -4.57 -1.45 -24.93
N GLY A 512 -5.55 -2.16 -25.49
CA GLY A 512 -6.22 -3.28 -24.82
C GLY A 512 -5.34 -4.53 -24.67
N PRO A 513 -5.81 -5.55 -23.94
CA PRO A 513 -5.09 -6.80 -23.77
C PRO A 513 -4.99 -7.55 -25.10
N ALA A 514 -3.77 -7.83 -25.56
CA ALA A 514 -3.54 -8.53 -26.83
C ALA A 514 -3.87 -10.03 -26.79
N THR A 515 -4.00 -10.62 -25.60
CA THR A 515 -4.26 -12.06 -25.42
C THR A 515 -5.18 -12.29 -24.21
N SER A 516 -5.84 -13.44 -24.15
CA SER A 516 -6.67 -13.84 -23.01
C SER A 516 -5.89 -14.16 -21.73
N LEU A 517 -4.56 -14.26 -21.81
CA LEU A 517 -3.68 -14.44 -20.64
C LEU A 517 -3.52 -13.13 -19.86
N LEU A 518 -3.75 -12.00 -20.51
CA LEU A 518 -3.64 -10.67 -19.92
C LEU A 518 -4.96 -10.29 -19.28
N ASN A 519 -4.91 -9.82 -18.04
CA ASN A 519 -6.11 -9.34 -17.36
C ASN A 519 -6.58 -8.02 -18.00
N PRO A 520 -7.81 -7.93 -18.55
CA PRO A 520 -8.30 -6.71 -19.18
C PRO A 520 -8.28 -5.48 -18.26
N GLY A 521 -8.46 -5.67 -16.94
CA GLY A 521 -8.41 -4.57 -15.97
C GLY A 521 -7.04 -3.94 -15.77
N ASP A 522 -5.97 -4.52 -16.32
CA ASP A 522 -4.64 -3.89 -16.36
C ASP A 522 -4.47 -2.95 -17.57
N PHE A 523 -5.38 -3.00 -18.53
CA PHE A 523 -5.28 -2.32 -19.84
C PHE A 523 -6.39 -1.28 -20.03
N THR A 524 -6.92 -0.74 -18.94
CA THR A 524 -7.91 0.35 -18.96
C THR A 524 -7.22 1.70 -19.24
N GLY A 525 -8.03 2.77 -19.34
CA GLY A 525 -7.54 4.09 -19.71
C GLY A 525 -6.53 4.66 -18.71
N PHE A 526 -5.49 5.31 -19.24
CA PHE A 526 -4.36 5.84 -18.45
C PHE A 526 -3.99 7.28 -18.80
N LEU A 527 -3.33 7.95 -17.87
CA LEU A 527 -2.70 9.26 -18.04
C LEU A 527 -1.17 9.15 -17.91
N LEU A 528 -0.45 10.13 -18.47
CA LEU A 528 0.99 10.27 -18.26
C LEU A 528 1.22 11.15 -17.03
N ALA A 529 1.80 10.59 -15.97
CA ALA A 529 2.25 11.33 -14.80
C ALA A 529 3.71 11.76 -15.00
N VAL A 530 4.00 13.03 -14.75
CA VAL A 530 5.31 13.65 -14.96
C VAL A 530 5.81 14.23 -13.64
N ASP A 531 7.04 13.91 -13.29
CA ASP A 531 7.75 14.43 -12.12
C ASP A 531 8.17 15.89 -12.39
N GLY A 532 7.60 16.82 -11.64
CA GLY A 532 7.88 18.25 -11.75
C GLY A 532 9.30 18.63 -11.32
N SER A 533 9.96 17.78 -10.54
CA SER A 533 11.30 18.01 -9.99
C SER A 533 12.42 17.29 -10.74
N PHE A 534 12.11 16.24 -11.53
CA PHE A 534 13.13 15.40 -12.16
C PHE A 534 14.05 16.14 -13.15
N ASP A 535 15.35 16.20 -12.87
CA ASP A 535 16.36 16.70 -13.81
C ASP A 535 17.01 15.53 -14.57
N PRO A 536 16.90 15.45 -15.91
CA PRO A 536 17.57 14.39 -16.68
C PRO A 536 19.11 14.42 -16.60
N VAL A 537 19.70 15.56 -16.21
CA VAL A 537 21.16 15.70 -16.05
C VAL A 537 21.63 15.10 -14.73
N GLU A 538 20.92 15.39 -13.64
CA GLU A 538 21.22 14.82 -12.32
C GLU A 538 20.81 13.34 -12.25
N GLY A 539 19.69 12.99 -12.89
CA GLY A 539 19.10 11.66 -12.83
C GLY A 539 18.37 11.42 -11.50
N ILE A 540 18.20 10.16 -11.15
CA ILE A 540 17.61 9.75 -9.86
C ILE A 540 18.68 9.33 -8.87
N GLU A 541 18.39 9.47 -7.58
CA GLU A 541 19.32 9.11 -6.50
C GLU A 541 19.73 7.62 -6.55
N ARG A 542 18.80 6.73 -6.97
CA ARG A 542 18.97 5.28 -6.95
C ARG A 542 18.61 4.62 -8.29
N PRO A 543 19.44 4.78 -9.32
CA PRO A 543 19.17 4.27 -10.66
C PRO A 543 19.14 2.74 -10.75
N ASP A 544 19.79 2.06 -9.79
CA ASP A 544 19.77 0.61 -9.63
C ASP A 544 18.43 0.07 -9.13
N GLU A 545 17.72 0.85 -8.29
CA GLU A 545 16.39 0.48 -7.79
C GLU A 545 15.28 0.76 -8.81
N SER A 546 15.47 1.75 -9.68
CA SER A 546 14.48 2.22 -10.64
C SER A 546 15.06 2.39 -12.06
N PRO A 547 15.52 1.28 -12.67
CA PRO A 547 16.27 1.33 -13.92
C PRO A 547 15.44 1.89 -15.07
N GLY A 548 16.02 2.83 -15.82
CA GLY A 548 15.40 3.42 -17.00
C GLY A 548 14.25 4.40 -16.71
N TYR A 549 14.08 4.82 -15.45
CA TYR A 549 13.17 5.91 -15.13
C TYR A 549 13.63 7.21 -15.80
N SER A 550 12.68 7.99 -16.33
CA SER A 550 12.95 9.17 -17.17
C SER A 550 12.16 10.41 -16.72
N GLY A 551 11.74 10.45 -15.46
CA GLY A 551 10.91 11.54 -14.92
C GLY A 551 9.42 11.43 -15.26
N GLN A 552 8.99 10.33 -15.87
CA GLN A 552 7.59 10.15 -16.27
C GLN A 552 7.18 8.69 -16.30
N MET A 553 5.90 8.43 -16.06
CA MET A 553 5.31 7.09 -16.05
C MET A 553 3.82 7.16 -16.35
N ARG A 554 3.26 6.17 -17.05
CA ARG A 554 1.80 6.08 -17.25
C ARG A 554 1.13 5.45 -16.04
N ILE A 555 -0.08 5.91 -15.71
CA ILE A 555 -0.86 5.41 -14.57
C ILE A 555 -2.34 5.29 -14.95
N LEU A 556 -3.02 4.23 -14.49
CA LEU A 556 -4.46 4.07 -14.70
C LEU A 556 -5.23 5.25 -14.10
N GLY A 557 -6.31 5.68 -14.77
CA GLY A 557 -7.16 6.76 -14.28
C GLY A 557 -7.75 6.48 -12.90
N SER A 558 -8.14 5.22 -12.63
CA SER A 558 -8.65 4.77 -11.33
C SER A 558 -7.69 4.93 -10.16
N LEU A 559 -6.39 5.09 -10.44
CA LEU A 559 -5.33 5.15 -9.43
C LEU A 559 -4.90 6.57 -9.07
N ILE A 560 -5.44 7.59 -9.73
CA ILE A 560 -5.01 8.98 -9.52
C ILE A 560 -5.22 9.42 -8.08
N TRP A 561 -6.38 9.15 -7.48
CA TRP A 561 -6.63 9.51 -6.08
C TRP A 561 -6.23 8.43 -5.10
N GLY A 562 -6.61 7.18 -5.39
CA GLY A 562 -6.40 6.04 -4.49
C GLY A 562 -4.93 5.68 -4.27
N ASP A 563 -4.08 5.92 -5.27
CA ASP A 563 -2.65 5.60 -5.21
C ASP A 563 -1.77 6.84 -5.42
N LEU A 564 -1.84 7.54 -6.56
CA LEU A 564 -0.88 8.62 -6.83
C LEU A 564 -0.95 9.73 -5.79
N TYR A 565 -2.14 10.31 -5.59
CA TYR A 565 -2.34 11.36 -4.59
C TYR A 565 -2.06 10.85 -3.17
N SER A 566 -2.61 9.68 -2.80
CA SER A 566 -2.45 9.14 -1.45
C SER A 566 -0.99 8.82 -1.09
N LEU A 567 -0.20 8.33 -2.06
CA LEU A 567 1.22 8.00 -1.87
C LEU A 567 2.08 9.26 -1.82
N LEU A 568 1.80 10.27 -2.65
CA LEU A 568 2.50 11.56 -2.64
C LEU A 568 2.19 12.35 -1.36
N SER A 569 0.91 12.53 -1.03
CA SER A 569 0.47 13.28 0.15
C SER A 569 0.93 12.65 1.46
N SER A 570 1.10 11.31 1.47
CA SER A 570 1.65 10.56 2.61
C SER A 570 3.18 10.41 2.56
N GLN A 571 3.84 11.01 1.56
CA GLN A 571 5.28 10.90 1.31
C GLN A 571 5.80 9.44 1.34
N THR A 572 4.99 8.52 0.82
CA THR A 572 5.24 7.08 0.90
C THR A 572 6.01 6.55 -0.30
N ALA A 573 5.72 7.08 -1.49
CA ALA A 573 6.41 6.71 -2.72
C ALA A 573 6.35 7.86 -3.73
N ARG A 574 7.48 8.11 -4.39
CA ARG A 574 7.58 9.00 -5.56
C ARG A 574 7.33 8.21 -6.85
N LEU A 575 7.20 8.90 -7.98
CA LEU A 575 7.03 8.24 -9.29
C LEU A 575 8.18 7.27 -9.60
N GLU A 576 9.42 7.64 -9.26
CA GLU A 576 10.59 6.77 -9.40
C GLU A 576 10.46 5.48 -8.57
N ASP A 577 9.83 5.50 -7.40
CA ASP A 577 9.62 4.31 -6.57
C ASP A 577 8.55 3.37 -7.12
N ILE A 578 7.57 3.94 -7.83
CA ILE A 578 6.45 3.21 -8.43
C ILE A 578 6.87 2.60 -9.78
N TRP A 579 7.78 3.25 -10.51
CA TRP A 579 8.26 2.84 -11.84
C TRP A 579 8.61 1.35 -12.00
N PRO A 580 9.32 0.68 -11.06
CA PRO A 580 9.64 -0.74 -11.20
C PRO A 580 8.43 -1.68 -11.23
N LEU A 581 7.25 -1.20 -10.79
CA LEU A 581 5.99 -1.93 -10.88
C LEU A 581 5.32 -1.77 -12.25
N ALA A 582 5.65 -0.70 -12.99
CA ALA A 582 5.12 -0.40 -14.32
C ALA A 582 6.00 -0.94 -15.45
N ILE A 583 7.33 -1.04 -15.26
CA ILE A 583 8.29 -1.32 -16.33
C ILE A 583 8.07 -2.66 -17.05
N GLU A 584 7.45 -3.64 -16.38
CA GLU A 584 7.14 -4.94 -17.00
C GLU A 584 5.80 -4.94 -17.73
N HIS A 585 4.91 -3.98 -17.46
CA HIS A 585 3.62 -3.88 -18.16
C HIS A 585 3.85 -3.64 -19.66
N PRO A 586 3.10 -4.28 -20.59
CA PRO A 586 3.34 -4.14 -22.03
C PRO A 586 3.20 -2.71 -22.58
N ASN A 587 2.48 -1.85 -21.86
CA ASN A 587 2.30 -0.44 -22.19
C ASN A 587 3.04 0.51 -21.22
N LEU A 588 3.89 -0.02 -20.33
CA LEU A 588 4.63 0.73 -19.30
C LEU A 588 3.70 1.55 -18.38
N VAL A 589 2.60 0.92 -17.95
CA VAL A 589 1.55 1.55 -17.14
C VAL A 589 1.61 0.99 -15.73
N TYR A 590 1.53 1.86 -14.74
CA TYR A 590 1.30 1.49 -13.36
C TYR A 590 -0.16 1.14 -13.14
N VAL A 591 -0.40 -0.09 -12.67
CA VAL A 591 -1.72 -0.69 -12.49
C VAL A 591 -2.00 -1.10 -11.05
N GLY A 592 -1.30 -0.46 -10.09
CA GLY A 592 -1.36 -0.80 -8.66
C GLY A 592 -0.30 -1.82 -8.24
N PRO A 593 -0.37 -2.34 -6.99
CA PRO A 593 0.53 -3.41 -6.54
C PRO A 593 0.45 -4.65 -7.44
N THR A 594 1.61 -5.11 -7.91
CA THR A 594 1.70 -6.22 -8.86
C THR A 594 1.96 -7.56 -8.18
N ILE A 595 1.40 -8.63 -8.73
CA ILE A 595 1.64 -10.01 -8.27
C ILE A 595 2.54 -10.80 -9.24
N PRO A 596 3.23 -11.87 -8.79
CA PRO A 596 4.10 -12.67 -9.66
C PRO A 596 3.43 -13.22 -10.92
N LEU A 597 2.19 -13.71 -10.82
CA LEU A 597 1.45 -14.26 -11.98
C LEU A 597 1.24 -13.21 -13.08
N GLN A 598 0.84 -12.02 -12.69
CA GLN A 598 0.61 -10.89 -13.60
C GLN A 598 1.91 -10.48 -14.30
N ARG A 599 3.00 -10.35 -13.54
CA ARG A 599 4.34 -10.03 -14.09
C ARG A 599 4.90 -11.12 -14.99
N LEU A 600 4.61 -12.38 -14.70
CA LEU A 600 4.99 -13.49 -15.57
C LEU A 600 4.26 -13.38 -16.92
N ALA A 601 2.93 -13.21 -16.91
CA ALA A 601 2.14 -13.05 -18.11
C ALA A 601 2.61 -11.86 -18.98
N TRP A 602 2.96 -10.74 -18.35
CA TRP A 602 3.51 -9.59 -19.06
C TRP A 602 4.89 -9.86 -19.67
N ARG A 603 5.78 -10.54 -18.96
CA ARG A 603 7.09 -10.93 -19.48
C ARG A 603 6.95 -11.86 -20.68
N GLU A 604 6.13 -12.89 -20.59
CA GLU A 604 5.86 -13.81 -21.70
C GLU A 604 5.30 -13.07 -22.93
N HIS A 605 4.39 -12.12 -22.71
CA HIS A 605 3.87 -11.27 -23.77
C HIS A 605 4.97 -10.40 -24.40
N ASN A 606 5.78 -9.72 -23.58
CA ASN A 606 6.86 -8.86 -24.05
C ASN A 606 7.96 -9.63 -24.78
N ASP A 607 8.32 -10.82 -24.29
CA ASP A 607 9.29 -11.72 -24.91
C ASP A 607 8.84 -12.17 -26.31
N THR A 608 7.53 -12.26 -26.54
CA THR A 608 6.95 -12.54 -27.85
C THR A 608 6.86 -11.28 -28.73
N ARG A 609 6.46 -10.14 -28.15
CA ARG A 609 6.22 -8.88 -28.86
C ARG A 609 7.52 -8.21 -29.33
N TRP A 610 8.55 -8.16 -28.50
CA TRP A 610 9.78 -7.43 -28.82
C TRP A 610 10.53 -7.94 -30.05
N PRO A 611 10.70 -9.26 -30.26
CA PRO A 611 11.29 -9.78 -31.49
C PRO A 611 10.51 -9.36 -32.74
N LEU A 612 9.18 -9.37 -32.68
CA LEU A 612 8.32 -8.94 -33.79
C LEU A 612 8.49 -7.46 -34.08
N VAL A 613 8.47 -6.61 -33.06
CA VAL A 613 8.68 -5.16 -33.21
C VAL A 613 10.07 -4.88 -33.79
N ARG A 614 11.12 -5.54 -33.30
CA ARG A 614 12.48 -5.40 -33.86
C ARG A 614 12.52 -5.83 -35.32
N ALA A 615 11.95 -6.97 -35.67
CA ALA A 615 11.91 -7.43 -37.06
C ALA A 615 11.18 -6.43 -37.99
N VAL A 616 10.09 -5.82 -37.52
CA VAL A 616 9.38 -4.77 -38.26
C VAL A 616 10.24 -3.51 -38.40
N VAL A 617 10.86 -3.05 -37.32
CA VAL A 617 11.75 -1.87 -37.34
C VAL A 617 12.94 -2.11 -38.26
N ASP A 618 13.57 -3.28 -38.21
CA ASP A 618 14.69 -3.66 -39.06
C ASP A 618 14.27 -3.76 -40.53
N TYR A 619 13.07 -4.30 -40.81
CA TYR A 619 12.49 -4.32 -42.14
C TYR A 619 12.23 -2.90 -42.67
N VAL A 620 11.66 -2.02 -41.86
CA VAL A 620 11.38 -0.62 -42.21
C VAL A 620 12.68 0.14 -42.46
N LYS A 621 13.69 -0.01 -41.59
CA LYS A 621 15.03 0.57 -41.79
C LYS A 621 15.66 0.08 -43.10
N GLY A 622 15.60 -1.23 -43.37
CA GLY A 622 16.09 -1.81 -44.61
C GLY A 622 15.34 -1.35 -45.88
N LYS A 623 14.04 -1.02 -45.76
CA LYS A 623 13.23 -0.46 -46.86
C LYS A 623 13.43 1.04 -47.08
N LEU A 624 13.72 1.79 -46.01
CA LEU A 624 13.93 3.24 -46.05
C LEU A 624 15.39 3.63 -46.34
N GLY A 625 16.30 2.66 -46.47
CA GLY A 625 17.66 2.90 -46.97
C GLY A 625 18.54 3.71 -46.01
N GLN A 626 18.52 3.37 -44.72
CA GLN A 626 19.54 3.80 -43.75
C GLN A 626 20.43 2.63 -43.34
#